data_AF-A0A3L8S4V0-F1
#
_entry.id   AF-A0A3L8S4V0-F1
#
_cell.length_a   1.000
_cell.length_b   1.000
_cell.length_c   1.000
_cell.angle_alpha   90.00
_cell.angle_beta   90.00
_cell.angle_gamma   90.00
#
_symmetry.space_group_name_H-M   'P 1'
#
loop_
_entity.id
_entity.type
_entity.pdbx_description
1 polymer ?
#
loop_
_entity_poly.entity_id
_entity_poly.type
_entity_poly.pdbx_seq_one_letter_code
_entity_poly.pdbx_strand_id
1 'polypeptide(L)'
;MLGKENFRTLTIIANSRKYSNGTFEEIGHLVREIVSLAETCCTDGADPSCYDAGSTALSAKSCGADSPFPAHPGTAECCGHQGLERKLCLAALRHPPQPLPRYLQPSDRELCQAFQQDPREFADR
;
A
#
# COMPACT_ATOMS: atom_id res chain seq x y z
N MET A 1 -11.97 -13.81 10.98
CA MET A 1 -11.16 -13.21 9.90
C MET A 1 -11.79 -11.90 9.48
N LEU A 2 -10.99 -10.91 9.06
CA LEU A 2 -11.45 -9.57 8.71
C LEU A 2 -12.36 -9.53 7.45
N GLY A 3 -12.14 -10.45 6.50
CA GLY A 3 -12.76 -10.40 5.18
C GLY A 3 -12.01 -9.46 4.22
N LYS A 4 -12.15 -9.68 2.90
CA LYS A 4 -11.38 -8.97 1.86
C LYS A 4 -11.48 -7.45 1.98
N GLU A 5 -12.68 -6.92 2.11
CA GLU A 5 -12.90 -5.47 2.12
C GLU A 5 -12.31 -4.80 3.36
N ASN A 6 -12.53 -5.35 4.55
CA ASN A 6 -11.90 -4.81 5.76
C ASN A 6 -10.37 -4.94 5.73
N PHE A 7 -9.83 -6.03 5.18
CA PHE A 7 -8.39 -6.20 4.98
C PHE A 7 -7.84 -5.14 4.03
N ARG A 8 -8.53 -4.87 2.91
CA ARG A 8 -8.20 -3.80 1.97
C ARG A 8 -8.21 -2.43 2.67
N THR A 9 -9.28 -2.07 3.39
CA THR A 9 -9.37 -0.79 4.11
C THR A 9 -8.25 -0.61 5.13
N LEU A 10 -7.95 -1.65 5.93
CA LEU A 10 -6.84 -1.60 6.89
C LEU A 10 -5.49 -1.48 6.19
N THR A 11 -5.33 -2.09 5.02
CA THR A 11 -4.12 -2.00 4.19
C THR A 11 -3.96 -0.59 3.62
N ILE A 12 -5.04 0.08 3.20
CA ILE A 12 -5.02 1.50 2.81
C ILE A 12 -4.53 2.34 3.99
N ILE A 13 -5.18 2.24 5.15
CA ILE A 13 -4.81 3.03 6.34
C ILE A 13 -3.35 2.81 6.75
N ALA A 14 -2.90 1.57 6.78
CA ALA A 14 -1.53 1.23 7.17
C ALA A 14 -0.49 1.77 6.18
N ASN A 15 -0.74 1.64 4.87
CA ASN A 15 0.19 2.11 3.86
C ASN A 15 0.19 3.63 3.69
N SER A 16 -0.97 4.30 3.79
CA SER A 16 -1.02 5.77 3.81
C SER A 16 -0.24 6.37 4.98
N ARG A 17 -0.24 5.69 6.14
CA ARG A 17 0.60 6.10 7.29
C ARG A 17 2.07 5.81 7.08
N LYS A 18 2.41 4.67 6.47
CA LYS A 18 3.80 4.28 6.19
C LYS A 18 4.42 5.25 5.18
N TYR A 19 3.72 5.51 4.08
CA TYR A 19 4.16 6.37 2.99
C TYR A 19 3.46 7.72 3.05
N SER A 20 3.76 8.53 4.08
CA SER A 20 3.06 9.81 4.32
C SER A 20 3.18 10.83 3.17
N ASN A 21 4.18 10.69 2.29
CA ASN A 21 4.35 11.54 1.10
C ASN A 21 3.81 10.87 -0.19
N GLY A 22 3.29 9.65 -0.12
CA GLY A 22 2.75 8.94 -1.27
C GLY A 22 1.41 9.52 -1.71
N THR A 23 1.16 9.52 -3.00
CA THR A 23 -0.14 9.86 -3.56
C THR A 23 -1.14 8.74 -3.30
N PHE A 24 -2.44 9.08 -3.28
CA PHE A 24 -3.48 8.09 -3.11
C PHE A 24 -3.47 7.02 -4.22
N GLU A 25 -3.10 7.42 -5.44
CA GLU A 25 -2.96 6.51 -6.59
C GLU A 25 -1.86 5.47 -6.36
N GLU A 26 -0.66 5.91 -5.95
CA GLU A 26 0.46 5.02 -5.62
C GLU A 26 0.10 4.05 -4.49
N ILE A 27 -0.53 4.54 -3.41
CA ILE A 27 -1.04 3.69 -2.33
C ILE A 27 -2.03 2.66 -2.89
N GLY A 28 -2.94 3.09 -3.77
CA GLY A 28 -3.90 2.22 -4.43
C GLY A 28 -3.24 1.10 -5.24
N HIS A 29 -2.17 1.38 -5.98
CA HIS A 29 -1.39 0.36 -6.70
C HIS A 29 -0.79 -0.67 -5.74
N LEU A 30 -0.16 -0.22 -4.66
CA LEU A 30 0.44 -1.10 -3.66
C LEU A 30 -0.61 -1.97 -2.95
N VAL A 31 -1.71 -1.36 -2.52
CA VAL A 31 -2.81 -2.06 -1.82
C VAL A 31 -3.41 -3.15 -2.70
N ARG A 32 -3.67 -2.87 -3.99
CA ARG A 32 -4.22 -3.87 -4.92
C ARG A 32 -3.34 -5.10 -5.01
N GLU A 33 -2.03 -4.92 -5.07
CA GLU A 33 -1.04 -5.99 -5.19
C GLU A 33 -0.91 -6.79 -3.88
N ILE A 34 -0.94 -6.12 -2.73
CA ILE A 34 -0.95 -6.79 -1.41
C ILE A 34 -2.23 -7.62 -1.24
N VAL A 35 -3.39 -7.06 -1.59
CA VAL A 35 -4.68 -7.78 -1.50
C VAL A 35 -4.70 -8.96 -2.46
N SER A 36 -4.25 -8.78 -3.70
CA SER A 36 -4.15 -9.86 -4.70
C SER A 36 -3.23 -11.00 -4.22
N LEU A 37 -2.09 -10.66 -3.60
CA LEU A 37 -1.20 -11.65 -3.01
C LEU A 37 -1.88 -12.43 -1.89
N ALA A 38 -2.58 -11.75 -0.99
CA ALA A 38 -3.32 -12.39 0.09
C ALA A 38 -4.44 -13.30 -0.44
N GLU A 39 -5.19 -12.86 -1.46
CA GLU A 39 -6.22 -13.68 -2.10
C GLU A 39 -5.65 -14.91 -2.78
N THR A 40 -4.47 -14.80 -3.38
CA THR A 40 -3.81 -15.93 -4.06
C THR A 40 -3.25 -16.93 -3.06
N CYS A 41 -2.55 -16.46 -2.03
CA CYS A 41 -1.79 -17.33 -1.13
C CYS A 41 -2.56 -17.84 0.09
N CYS A 42 -3.71 -17.24 0.44
CA CYS A 42 -4.52 -17.67 1.58
C CYS A 42 -5.68 -18.59 1.15
N THR A 43 -5.46 -19.43 0.14
CA THR A 43 -6.42 -20.42 -0.35
C THR A 43 -6.00 -21.83 0.06
N ASP A 44 -6.97 -22.73 0.17
CA ASP A 44 -6.69 -24.13 0.47
C ASP A 44 -5.86 -24.76 -0.66
N GLY A 45 -4.73 -25.35 -0.30
CA GLY A 45 -3.80 -25.97 -1.26
C GLY A 45 -2.83 -24.99 -1.93
N ALA A 46 -2.76 -23.73 -1.49
CA ALA A 46 -1.71 -22.82 -1.92
C ALA A 46 -0.31 -23.38 -1.60
N ASP A 47 0.65 -23.12 -2.48
CA ASP A 47 2.05 -23.54 -2.29
C ASP A 47 2.62 -22.94 -0.98
N PRO A 48 3.35 -23.73 -0.16
CA PRO A 48 3.92 -23.22 1.10
C PRO A 48 4.84 -22.00 0.92
N SER A 49 5.43 -21.82 -0.26
CA SER A 49 6.30 -20.69 -0.61
C SER A 49 5.56 -19.50 -1.22
N CYS A 50 4.26 -19.60 -1.50
CA CYS A 50 3.48 -18.60 -2.24
C CYS A 50 3.69 -17.18 -1.70
N TYR A 51 3.56 -16.99 -0.39
CA TYR A 51 3.71 -15.68 0.22
C TYR A 51 5.15 -15.15 0.15
N ASP A 52 6.15 -16.01 0.36
CA ASP A 52 7.55 -15.59 0.29
C ASP A 52 7.95 -15.21 -1.14
N ALA A 53 7.55 -16.01 -2.12
CA ALA A 53 7.77 -15.74 -3.54
C ALA A 53 7.06 -14.43 -3.97
N GLY A 54 5.79 -14.28 -3.62
CA GLY A 54 5.02 -13.08 -3.96
C GLY A 54 5.54 -11.82 -3.26
N SER A 55 5.88 -11.89 -1.98
CA SER A 55 6.48 -10.75 -1.26
C SER A 55 7.88 -10.37 -1.79
N THR A 56 8.66 -11.35 -2.27
CA THR A 56 9.92 -11.10 -2.99
C THR A 56 9.66 -10.36 -4.29
N ALA A 57 8.67 -10.80 -5.08
CA ALA A 57 8.28 -10.15 -6.32
C ALA A 57 7.80 -8.71 -6.09
N LEU A 58 6.99 -8.46 -5.06
CA LEU A 58 6.57 -7.10 -4.68
C LEU A 58 7.76 -6.22 -4.29
N SER A 59 8.69 -6.75 -3.49
CA SER A 59 9.90 -6.01 -3.09
C SER A 59 10.81 -5.70 -4.28
N ALA A 60 10.90 -6.62 -5.26
CA ALA A 60 11.62 -6.38 -6.50
C ALA A 60 10.92 -5.32 -7.38
N LYS A 61 9.58 -5.37 -7.46
CA LYS A 61 8.77 -4.39 -8.19
C LYS A 61 8.92 -2.99 -7.60
N SER A 62 8.96 -2.83 -6.27
CA SER A 62 9.26 -1.55 -5.60
C SER A 62 10.61 -0.95 -5.98
N CYS A 63 11.55 -1.75 -6.46
CA CYS A 63 12.87 -1.32 -6.91
C CYS A 63 12.96 -1.00 -8.40
N GLY A 64 11.89 -1.24 -9.18
CA GLY A 64 11.84 -0.91 -10.59
C GLY A 64 11.82 0.60 -10.81
N ALA A 65 12.50 1.08 -11.85
CA ALA A 65 12.49 2.51 -12.21
C ALA A 65 11.07 3.03 -12.51
N ASP A 66 10.23 2.18 -13.11
CA ASP A 66 8.83 2.47 -13.45
C ASP A 66 7.84 1.93 -12.40
N SER A 67 8.30 1.74 -11.15
CA SER A 67 7.46 1.25 -10.07
C SER A 67 6.28 2.22 -9.82
N PRO A 68 5.02 1.77 -9.86
CA PRO A 68 3.86 2.61 -9.53
C PRO A 68 3.64 2.73 -8.02
N PHE A 69 4.55 2.21 -7.20
CA PHE A 69 4.43 2.16 -5.75
C PHE A 69 5.06 3.38 -5.10
N PRO A 70 4.55 3.80 -3.93
CA PRO A 70 5.17 4.87 -3.16
C PRO A 70 6.54 4.41 -2.65
N ALA A 71 7.47 5.35 -2.52
CA ALA A 71 8.82 5.08 -2.05
C ALA A 71 9.17 5.88 -0.78
N HIS A 72 10.11 5.34 0.00
CA HIS A 72 10.76 6.09 1.07
C HIS A 72 12.10 6.66 0.59
N PRO A 73 12.58 7.77 1.18
CA PRO A 73 14.00 8.09 1.14
C PRO A 73 14.82 6.85 1.58
N GLY A 74 15.88 6.53 0.85
CA GLY A 74 16.69 5.31 1.10
C GLY A 74 16.22 4.05 0.35
N THR A 75 15.11 4.10 -0.41
CA THR A 75 14.65 2.94 -1.20
C THR A 75 15.72 2.48 -2.20
N ALA A 76 16.38 3.42 -2.89
CA ALA A 76 17.42 3.09 -3.86
C ALA A 76 18.62 2.35 -3.23
N GLU A 77 19.03 2.74 -2.02
CA GLU A 77 20.09 2.06 -1.27
C GLU A 77 19.66 0.63 -0.92
N CYS A 78 18.43 0.48 -0.39
CA CYS A 78 17.88 -0.83 -0.08
C CYS A 78 17.78 -1.76 -1.31
N CYS A 79 17.52 -1.19 -2.49
CA CYS A 79 17.43 -1.93 -3.75
C CYS A 79 18.78 -2.48 -4.23
N GLY A 80 19.90 -2.01 -3.69
CA GLY A 80 21.23 -2.60 -3.91
C GLY A 80 21.40 -3.98 -3.26
N HIS A 81 20.65 -4.27 -2.19
CA HIS A 81 20.64 -5.58 -1.52
C HIS A 81 19.82 -6.61 -2.31
N GLN A 82 19.88 -7.89 -1.91
CA GLN A 82 19.10 -8.97 -2.52
C GLN A 82 18.37 -9.81 -1.47
N GLY A 83 17.37 -10.58 -1.91
CA GLY A 83 16.66 -11.55 -1.06
C GLY A 83 16.11 -10.95 0.24
N LEU A 84 16.39 -11.62 1.36
CA LEU A 84 15.91 -11.24 2.69
C LEU A 84 16.46 -9.87 3.13
N GLU A 85 17.71 -9.55 2.81
CA GLU A 85 18.34 -8.29 3.22
C GLU A 85 17.62 -7.08 2.60
N ARG A 86 17.27 -7.18 1.30
CA ARG A 86 16.42 -6.17 0.64
C ARG A 86 15.08 -6.01 1.35
N LYS A 87 14.39 -7.11 1.66
CA LYS A 87 13.09 -7.09 2.35
C LYS A 87 13.19 -6.38 3.70
N LEU A 88 14.19 -6.72 4.51
CA LEU A 88 14.40 -6.14 5.83
C LEU A 88 14.77 -4.66 5.76
N CYS A 89 15.63 -4.27 4.81
CA CYS A 89 16.00 -2.88 4.58
C CYS A 89 14.77 -2.03 4.23
N LEU A 90 13.99 -2.44 3.22
CA LEU A 90 12.76 -1.76 2.80
C LEU A 90 11.72 -1.68 3.94
N ALA A 91 11.61 -2.74 4.75
CA ALA A 91 10.69 -2.77 5.88
C ALA A 91 11.06 -1.75 6.97
N ALA A 92 12.35 -1.49 7.16
CA ALA A 92 12.87 -0.57 8.16
C ALA A 92 12.73 0.92 7.78
N LEU A 93 12.58 1.24 6.49
CA LEU A 93 12.40 2.61 6.02
C LEU A 93 11.14 3.25 6.60
N ARG A 94 11.27 4.52 6.98
CA ARG A 94 10.18 5.35 7.54
C ARG A 94 10.29 6.76 6.97
N HIS A 95 9.16 7.40 6.73
CA HIS A 95 9.17 8.86 6.56
C HIS A 95 9.37 9.52 7.93
N PRO A 96 10.15 10.61 8.02
CA PRO A 96 10.18 11.41 9.23
C PRO A 96 8.76 11.92 9.52
N PRO A 97 8.36 12.09 10.79
CA PRO A 97 7.07 12.68 11.12
C PRO A 97 6.93 14.03 10.43
N GLN A 98 5.92 14.18 9.59
CA GLN A 98 5.61 15.45 8.93
C GLN A 98 4.35 16.06 9.54
N PRO A 99 4.26 17.41 9.61
CA PRO A 99 3.00 18.06 9.91
C PRO A 99 2.01 17.69 8.80
N LEU A 100 0.93 17.01 9.17
CA LEU A 100 -0.14 16.76 8.21
C LEU A 100 -0.78 18.10 7.82
N PRO A 101 -1.07 18.33 6.53
CA PRO A 101 -1.84 19.50 6.14
C PRO A 101 -3.19 19.47 6.87
N ARG A 102 -3.68 20.65 7.25
CA ARG A 102 -4.99 20.74 7.90
C ARG A 102 -6.04 20.26 6.92
N TYR A 103 -6.75 19.18 7.27
CA TYR A 103 -7.91 18.75 6.53
C TYR A 103 -8.97 19.85 6.54
N LEU A 104 -9.33 20.33 5.35
CA LEU A 104 -10.43 21.27 5.16
C LEU A 104 -11.66 20.45 4.81
N GLN A 105 -12.58 20.34 5.77
CA GLN A 105 -13.82 19.62 5.57
C GLN A 105 -14.66 20.31 4.48
N PRO A 106 -15.01 19.61 3.39
CA PRO A 106 -15.95 20.12 2.40
C PRO A 106 -17.34 20.34 3.00
N SER A 107 -18.20 21.10 2.33
CA SER A 107 -19.59 21.27 2.74
C SER A 107 -20.37 19.95 2.68
N ASP A 108 -21.43 19.84 3.48
CA ASP A 108 -22.31 18.66 3.48
C ASP A 108 -22.84 18.34 2.07
N ARG A 109 -23.10 19.37 1.26
CA ARG A 109 -23.55 19.21 -0.13
C ARG A 109 -22.47 18.56 -1.00
N GLU A 110 -21.23 19.01 -0.89
CA GLU A 110 -20.10 18.45 -1.64
C GLU A 110 -19.81 17.02 -1.21
N LEU A 111 -19.86 16.73 0.09
CA LEU A 111 -19.69 15.38 0.64
C LEU A 111 -20.76 14.43 0.12
N CYS A 112 -22.04 14.81 0.21
CA CYS A 112 -23.16 14.01 -0.30
C CYS A 112 -23.05 13.78 -1.81
N GLN A 113 -22.64 14.80 -2.57
CA GLN A 113 -22.47 14.67 -4.02
C GLN A 113 -21.33 13.71 -4.37
N ALA A 114 -20.19 13.80 -3.70
CA ALA A 114 -19.06 12.89 -3.91
C ALA A 114 -19.44 11.44 -3.55
N PHE A 115 -20.11 11.24 -2.40
CA PHE A 115 -20.61 9.93 -2.00
C PHE A 115 -21.61 9.34 -2.99
N GLN A 116 -22.51 10.16 -3.55
CA GLN A 116 -23.47 9.70 -4.57
C GLN A 116 -22.80 9.32 -5.90
N GLN A 117 -21.68 9.95 -6.25
CA GLN A 117 -20.94 9.64 -7.47
C GLN A 117 -20.21 8.31 -7.36
N ASP A 118 -19.46 8.11 -6.28
CA ASP A 118 -18.77 6.86 -6.00
C ASP A 118 -18.62 6.65 -4.48
N PRO A 119 -19.50 5.84 -3.87
CA PRO A 119 -19.44 5.55 -2.44
C PRO A 119 -18.13 4.88 -2.01
N ARG A 120 -17.48 4.12 -2.90
CA ARG A 120 -16.26 3.38 -2.58
C ARG A 120 -15.05 4.28 -2.63
N GLU A 121 -14.90 5.04 -3.71
CA GLU A 121 -13.82 6.03 -3.83
C GLU A 121 -13.93 7.11 -2.74
N PHE A 122 -15.15 7.52 -2.39
CA PHE A 122 -15.38 8.44 -1.28
C PHE A 122 -14.95 7.88 0.08
N ALA A 123 -15.19 6.60 0.35
CA ALA A 123 -14.79 5.97 1.61
C ALA A 123 -13.27 5.71 1.69
N ASP A 124 -12.63 5.58 0.54
CA ASP A 124 -11.21 5.25 0.41
C ASP A 124 -10.30 6.49 0.55
N ARG A 125 -10.78 7.68 0.15
CA ARG A 125 -10.03 8.97 0.18
C ARG A 125 -10.35 9.83 1.40
#